data_AF-A0A8J5SI59-F1
#
_entry.id   AF-A0A8J5SI59-F1
#
_cell.length_a   1.000
_cell.length_b   1.000
_cell.length_c   1.000
_cell.angle_alpha   90.00
_cell.angle_beta   90.00
_cell.angle_gamma   90.00
#
_symmetry.space_group_name_H-M   'P 1'
#
loop_
_entity.id
_entity.type
_entity.pdbx_description
1 polymer ?
#
loop_
_entity_poly.entity_id
_entity_poly.type
_entity_poly.pdbx_seq_one_letter_code
_entity_poly.pdbx_strand_id
1 'polypeptide(L)'
;MSLDAAIRGFKDILASAGSTEPDFANIAASGDRPNDVVSPKDVYDVSEMNIPSNGYEWAELVVREMSNVVDVADAKNRVFRILELFERCSAQCSSPAETRKMCEEHKILKHMLGGLLKQNIILKRAFRIQHNRLNDYDRQMSQERSQLKQITDKYEEQIKALESKNYILSFHLAQAKQHDDRVSGNGNPDIFF
;
A
#
# COMPACT_ATOMS: atom_id res chain seq x y z
N MET A 1 19.25 1.12 -11.56
CA MET A 1 18.62 -0.09 -12.12
C MET A 1 17.40 0.37 -12.90
N SER A 2 17.40 0.18 -14.22
CA SER A 2 16.31 0.63 -15.11
C SER A 2 15.06 -0.23 -14.92
N LEU A 3 13.88 0.38 -14.91
CA LEU A 3 12.57 -0.30 -14.83
C LEU A 3 12.43 -1.40 -15.90
N ASP A 4 13.08 -1.19 -17.04
CA ASP A 4 13.10 -2.09 -18.19
C ASP A 4 13.81 -3.42 -17.89
N ALA A 5 14.81 -3.40 -17.01
CA ALA A 5 15.50 -4.62 -16.55
C ALA A 5 14.63 -5.46 -15.60
N ALA A 6 13.78 -4.81 -14.80
CA ALA A 6 12.86 -5.51 -13.89
C ALA A 6 11.72 -6.19 -14.66
N ILE A 7 11.19 -5.53 -15.69
CA ILE A 7 10.13 -6.08 -16.55
C ILE A 7 10.66 -7.29 -17.35
N ARG A 8 11.88 -7.21 -17.87
CA ARG A 8 12.52 -8.32 -18.60
C ARG A 8 12.73 -9.55 -17.70
N GLY A 9 13.25 -9.35 -16.49
CA GLY A 9 13.45 -10.44 -15.53
C GLY A 9 12.15 -11.16 -15.14
N PHE A 10 11.04 -10.43 -14.99
CA PHE A 10 9.73 -11.05 -14.73
C PHE A 10 9.22 -11.90 -15.90
N LYS A 11 9.47 -11.46 -17.13
CA LYS A 11 9.04 -12.17 -18.34
C LYS A 11 9.80 -13.50 -18.52
N ASP A 12 11.09 -13.50 -18.19
CA ASP A 12 11.94 -14.69 -18.30
C ASP A 12 11.56 -15.79 -17.28
N ILE A 13 11.12 -15.39 -16.08
CA ILE A 13 10.64 -16.30 -15.04
C ILE A 13 9.31 -16.97 -15.44
N LEU A 14 8.43 -16.23 -16.12
CA LEU A 14 7.16 -16.79 -16.62
C LEU A 14 7.37 -17.74 -17.80
N ALA A 15 8.37 -17.48 -18.64
CA ALA A 15 8.69 -18.34 -19.79
C ALA A 15 9.33 -19.68 -19.38
N SER A 16 10.13 -19.70 -18.31
CA SER A 16 10.76 -20.93 -17.81
C SER A 16 9.82 -21.83 -17.00
N ALA A 17 8.75 -21.27 -16.43
CA ALA A 17 7.74 -22.02 -15.68
C ALA A 17 6.72 -22.75 -16.58
N GLY A 18 6.64 -22.41 -17.88
CA GLY A 18 5.63 -22.94 -18.79
C GLY A 18 5.99 -24.20 -19.59
N SER A 19 7.19 -24.78 -19.40
CA SER A 19 7.72 -25.83 -20.29
C SER A 19 8.11 -27.16 -19.63
N THR A 20 7.51 -27.51 -18.48
CA THR A 20 7.78 -28.81 -17.85
C THR A 20 6.50 -29.65 -17.73
N GLU A 21 6.11 -30.31 -18.82
CA GLU A 21 5.30 -31.53 -18.75
C GLU A 21 6.24 -32.74 -18.59
N PRO A 22 5.95 -33.67 -17.65
CA PRO A 22 6.67 -34.93 -17.58
C PRO A 22 5.98 -36.01 -18.43
N ASP A 23 6.72 -36.56 -19.39
CA ASP A 23 6.42 -37.81 -20.09
C ASP A 23 6.44 -38.99 -19.11
N PHE A 24 5.30 -39.66 -18.91
CA PHE A 24 5.25 -41.01 -18.34
C PHE A 24 4.16 -41.83 -19.03
N ALA A 25 4.47 -42.35 -20.20
CA ALA A 25 3.77 -43.48 -20.79
C ALA A 25 4.80 -44.55 -21.13
N ASN A 26 4.96 -45.54 -20.24
CA ASN A 26 5.29 -46.93 -20.58
C ASN A 26 5.43 -47.75 -19.28
N ILE A 27 4.51 -48.70 -19.09
CA ILE A 27 4.73 -50.10 -18.70
C ILE A 27 3.33 -50.67 -18.44
N ALA A 28 2.84 -51.46 -19.39
CA ALA A 28 1.70 -52.34 -19.20
C ALA A 28 2.04 -53.71 -19.81
N ALA A 29 1.44 -54.73 -19.20
CA ALA A 29 1.41 -56.14 -19.57
C ALA A 29 2.58 -57.01 -19.10
N SER A 30 2.33 -57.77 -18.03
CA SER A 30 2.19 -59.24 -18.13
C SER A 30 1.81 -59.83 -16.76
N GLY A 31 0.89 -60.79 -16.72
CA GLY A 31 0.73 -61.68 -15.56
C GLY A 31 -0.69 -62.14 -15.23
N ASP A 32 -1.12 -63.20 -15.92
CA ASP A 32 -2.05 -64.29 -15.56
C ASP A 32 -2.67 -64.36 -14.15
N ARG A 33 -3.96 -64.76 -14.13
CA ARG A 33 -4.60 -65.49 -13.02
C ARG A 33 -4.56 -67.01 -13.33
N PRO A 34 -4.63 -67.92 -12.34
CA PRO A 34 -5.95 -68.44 -11.97
C PRO A 34 -6.14 -68.97 -10.51
N ASN A 35 -7.43 -69.09 -10.17
CA ASN A 35 -8.10 -70.06 -9.28
C ASN A 35 -8.38 -69.81 -7.78
N ASP A 36 -9.71 -69.80 -7.52
CA ASP A 36 -10.51 -70.47 -6.48
C ASP A 36 -10.14 -70.35 -5.00
N VAL A 37 -11.10 -69.82 -4.22
CA VAL A 37 -11.88 -70.59 -3.23
C VAL A 37 -13.10 -69.77 -2.81
N VAL A 38 -14.29 -70.35 -2.98
CA VAL A 38 -15.54 -69.89 -2.38
C VAL A 38 -15.63 -70.44 -0.96
N SER A 39 -15.89 -69.55 0.02
CA SER A 39 -16.52 -69.89 1.30
C SER A 39 -17.43 -68.74 1.75
N PRO A 40 -18.73 -68.98 2.04
CA PRO A 40 -19.67 -67.92 2.41
C PRO A 40 -19.82 -67.68 3.92
N LYS A 41 -20.27 -66.46 4.23
CA LYS A 41 -20.99 -65.97 5.44
C LYS A 41 -20.19 -65.27 6.54
N ASP A 42 -20.10 -63.95 6.37
CA ASP A 42 -20.73 -62.92 7.23
C ASP A 42 -19.83 -61.68 7.29
N VAL A 43 -19.72 -61.01 6.14
CA VAL A 43 -19.17 -59.65 6.04
C VAL A 43 -20.36 -58.71 6.23
N TYR A 44 -20.53 -58.19 7.43
CA TYR A 44 -21.33 -56.98 7.60
C TYR A 44 -20.68 -55.86 6.79
N ASP A 45 -21.51 -55.33 5.91
CA ASP A 45 -21.19 -54.53 4.75
C ASP A 45 -20.22 -53.36 5.03
N VAL A 46 -19.28 -53.20 4.11
CA VAL A 46 -18.32 -52.10 4.07
C VAL A 46 -18.92 -50.85 3.39
N SER A 47 -20.16 -50.89 2.91
CA SER A 47 -20.57 -50.01 1.80
C SER A 47 -21.50 -48.81 2.10
N GLU A 48 -21.95 -48.52 3.32
CA GLU A 48 -22.91 -47.42 3.54
C GLU A 48 -22.60 -46.44 4.68
N MET A 49 -21.33 -46.04 4.85
CA MET A 49 -21.06 -44.78 5.56
C MET A 49 -20.87 -43.67 4.55
N ASN A 50 -21.93 -42.89 4.31
CA ASN A 50 -21.83 -41.59 3.64
C ASN A 50 -20.82 -40.73 4.40
N ILE A 51 -19.76 -40.27 3.73
CA ILE A 51 -18.71 -39.44 4.33
C ILE A 51 -19.35 -38.10 4.75
N PRO A 52 -19.39 -37.76 6.05
CA PRO A 52 -19.97 -36.52 6.51
C PRO A 52 -19.18 -35.28 6.03
N SER A 53 -19.89 -34.23 5.61
CA SER A 53 -19.29 -33.02 5.02
C SER A 53 -19.04 -31.89 6.03
N ASN A 54 -19.68 -31.92 7.20
CA ASN A 54 -19.52 -30.91 8.24
C ASN A 54 -19.50 -31.52 9.64
N GLY A 55 -19.06 -30.74 10.64
CA GLY A 55 -18.91 -31.22 12.03
C GLY A 55 -20.21 -31.66 12.70
N TYR A 56 -21.36 -31.13 12.26
CA TYR A 56 -22.68 -31.53 12.76
C TYR A 56 -23.05 -32.95 12.29
N GLU A 57 -22.83 -33.26 11.02
CA GLU A 57 -23.06 -34.60 10.46
C GLU A 57 -22.11 -35.65 11.06
N TRP A 58 -20.87 -35.26 11.38
CA TRP A 58 -19.94 -36.12 12.14
C TRP A 58 -20.46 -36.42 13.54
N ALA A 59 -21.01 -35.42 14.24
CA ALA A 59 -21.60 -35.61 15.56
C ALA A 59 -22.85 -36.52 15.50
N GLU A 60 -23.72 -36.30 14.52
CA GLU A 60 -24.90 -37.15 14.26
C GLU A 60 -24.52 -38.60 13.94
N LEU A 61 -23.46 -38.81 13.14
CA LEU A 61 -22.94 -40.15 12.84
C LEU A 61 -22.45 -40.86 14.11
N VAL A 62 -21.68 -40.17 14.95
CA VAL A 62 -21.19 -40.72 16.23
C VAL A 62 -22.35 -41.05 17.15
N VAL A 63 -23.30 -40.14 17.35
CA VAL A 63 -24.45 -40.37 18.23
C VAL A 63 -25.31 -41.53 17.72
N ARG A 64 -25.55 -41.62 16.40
CA ARG A 64 -26.30 -42.70 15.77
C ARG A 64 -25.63 -44.06 15.96
N GLU A 65 -24.32 -44.14 15.74
CA GLU A 65 -23.56 -45.38 15.90
C GLU A 65 -23.48 -45.80 17.37
N MET A 66 -23.23 -44.86 18.29
CA MET A 66 -23.15 -45.15 19.73
C MET A 66 -24.50 -45.51 20.35
N SER A 67 -25.61 -45.04 19.79
CA SER A 67 -26.97 -45.37 20.26
C SER A 67 -27.39 -46.81 19.93
N ASN A 68 -26.72 -47.45 18.97
CA ASN A 68 -26.99 -48.82 18.52
C ASN A 68 -25.91 -49.83 19.00
N VAL A 69 -25.15 -49.46 20.03
CA VAL A 69 -24.09 -50.29 20.61
C VAL A 69 -24.67 -51.38 21.50
N VAL A 70 -24.15 -52.60 21.34
CA VAL A 70 -24.57 -53.77 22.14
C VAL A 70 -23.64 -54.01 23.35
N ASP A 71 -22.34 -53.73 23.20
CA ASP A 71 -21.34 -53.88 24.26
C ASP A 71 -20.19 -52.85 24.11
N VAL A 72 -19.43 -52.63 25.18
CA VAL A 72 -18.27 -51.72 25.20
C VAL A 72 -17.24 -52.10 24.14
N ALA A 73 -17.05 -53.39 23.83
CA ALA A 73 -16.16 -53.81 22.75
C ALA A 73 -16.67 -53.38 21.36
N ASP A 74 -17.98 -53.48 21.12
CA ASP A 74 -18.63 -52.99 19.89
C ASP A 74 -18.52 -51.47 19.78
N ALA A 75 -18.75 -50.74 20.88
CA ALA A 75 -18.57 -49.28 20.94
C ALA A 75 -17.16 -48.86 20.50
N LYS A 76 -16.13 -49.52 21.03
CA LYS A 76 -14.73 -49.22 20.70
C LYS A 76 -14.44 -49.46 19.22
N ASN A 77 -14.92 -50.57 18.66
CA ASN A 77 -14.74 -50.87 17.24
C ASN A 77 -15.43 -49.84 16.35
N ARG A 78 -16.64 -49.39 16.72
CA ARG A 78 -17.37 -48.35 15.98
C ARG A 78 -16.69 -46.98 16.07
N VAL A 79 -16.27 -46.54 17.26
CA VAL A 79 -15.51 -45.28 17.42
C VAL A 79 -14.23 -45.34 16.57
N PHE A 80 -13.50 -46.45 16.64
CA PHE A 80 -12.27 -46.63 15.87
C PHE A 80 -12.52 -46.49 14.36
N ARG A 81 -13.57 -47.12 13.84
CA ARG A 81 -13.95 -47.01 12.41
C ARG A 81 -14.33 -45.59 12.01
N ILE A 82 -15.07 -44.86 12.85
CA ILE A 82 -15.44 -43.46 12.59
C ILE A 82 -14.19 -42.55 12.58
N LEU A 83 -13.26 -42.75 13.52
CA LEU A 83 -12.01 -41.99 13.57
C LEU A 83 -11.10 -42.30 12.37
N GLU A 84 -11.04 -43.56 11.94
CA GLU A 84 -10.29 -43.95 10.75
C GLU A 84 -10.89 -43.33 9.47
N LEU A 85 -12.23 -43.27 9.37
CA LEU A 85 -12.91 -42.56 8.28
C LEU A 85 -12.64 -41.06 8.31
N PHE A 86 -12.62 -40.45 9.50
CA PHE A 86 -12.27 -39.04 9.67
C PHE A 86 -10.84 -38.75 9.21
N GLU A 87 -9.88 -39.58 9.61
CA GLU A 87 -8.48 -39.45 9.21
C GLU A 87 -8.33 -39.56 7.68
N ARG A 88 -8.95 -40.56 7.06
CA ARG A 88 -8.92 -40.73 5.59
C ARG A 88 -9.56 -39.56 4.85
N CYS A 89 -10.69 -39.05 5.35
CA CYS A 89 -11.36 -37.88 4.77
C CYS A 89 -10.47 -36.63 4.89
N SER A 90 -9.85 -36.42 6.05
CA SER A 90 -8.94 -35.28 6.27
C SER A 90 -7.72 -35.32 5.34
N ALA A 91 -7.15 -36.52 5.11
CA ALA A 91 -6.03 -36.73 4.21
C ALA A 91 -6.40 -36.51 2.73
N GLN A 92 -7.64 -36.81 2.33
CA GLN A 92 -8.15 -36.56 0.98
C GLN A 92 -8.54 -35.10 0.75
N CYS A 93 -9.09 -34.42 1.76
CA CYS A 93 -9.43 -32.99 1.69
C CYS A 93 -8.20 -32.07 1.67
N SER A 94 -7.04 -32.54 2.14
CA SER A 94 -5.79 -31.80 2.11
C SER A 94 -4.80 -32.50 1.18
N SER A 95 -5.00 -32.34 -0.13
CA SER A 95 -4.03 -32.85 -1.10
C SER A 95 -2.65 -32.24 -0.80
N PRO A 96 -1.59 -33.04 -0.64
CA PRO A 96 -0.24 -32.53 -0.44
C PRO A 96 0.22 -31.59 -1.56
N ALA A 97 -0.38 -31.69 -2.76
CA ALA A 97 -0.10 -30.80 -3.87
C ALA A 97 -0.76 -29.42 -3.69
N GLU A 98 -2.01 -29.38 -3.21
CA GLU A 98 -2.75 -28.13 -2.97
C GLU A 98 -2.15 -27.33 -1.82
N THR A 99 -1.80 -28.01 -0.72
CA THR A 99 -1.13 -27.37 0.43
C THR A 99 0.24 -26.80 0.04
N ARG A 100 1.03 -27.53 -0.78
CA ARG A 100 2.29 -27.03 -1.34
C ARG A 100 2.06 -25.81 -2.23
N LYS A 101 1.09 -25.85 -3.15
CA LYS A 101 0.75 -24.72 -4.03
C LYS A 101 0.38 -23.48 -3.22
N MET A 102 -0.49 -23.63 -2.22
CA MET A 102 -0.88 -22.54 -1.31
C MET A 102 0.32 -21.96 -0.55
N CYS A 103 1.24 -22.81 -0.10
CA CYS A 103 2.45 -22.35 0.59
C CYS A 103 3.36 -21.53 -0.33
N GLU A 104 3.54 -21.95 -1.58
CA GLU A 104 4.33 -21.20 -2.56
C GLU A 104 3.67 -19.87 -2.94
N GLU A 105 2.36 -19.85 -3.17
CA GLU A 105 1.61 -18.61 -3.40
C GLU A 105 1.76 -17.64 -2.21
N HIS A 106 1.64 -18.15 -0.98
CA HIS A 106 1.82 -17.34 0.22
C HIS A 106 3.25 -16.78 0.35
N LYS A 107 4.28 -17.53 -0.03
CA LYS A 107 5.67 -17.04 -0.07
C LYS A 107 5.83 -15.92 -1.09
N ILE A 108 5.29 -16.08 -2.30
CA ILE A 108 5.34 -15.08 -3.37
C ILE A 108 4.63 -13.80 -2.90
N LEU A 109 3.43 -13.92 -2.36
CA LEU A 109 2.66 -12.77 -1.83
C LEU A 109 3.42 -12.03 -0.73
N LYS A 110 4.03 -12.75 0.22
CA LYS A 110 4.89 -12.15 1.25
C LYS A 110 6.08 -11.41 0.67
N HIS A 111 6.73 -11.98 -0.34
CA HIS A 111 7.87 -11.33 -0.99
C HIS A 111 7.45 -10.04 -1.70
N MET A 112 6.35 -10.07 -2.47
CA MET A 112 5.81 -8.90 -3.14
C MET A 112 5.40 -7.80 -2.15
N LEU A 113 4.71 -8.18 -1.06
CA LEU A 113 4.33 -7.25 0.00
C LEU A 113 5.56 -6.57 0.62
N GLY A 114 6.62 -7.34 0.88
CA GLY A 114 7.88 -6.80 1.38
C GLY A 114 8.54 -5.82 0.40
N GLY A 115 8.47 -6.10 -0.90
CA GLY A 115 8.93 -5.18 -1.95
C GLY A 115 8.15 -3.86 -1.97
N LEU A 116 6.81 -3.95 -1.94
CA LEU A 116 5.93 -2.79 -1.91
C LEU A 116 6.14 -1.93 -0.65
N LEU A 117 6.32 -2.55 0.52
CA LEU A 117 6.58 -1.83 1.76
C LEU A 117 7.90 -1.03 1.68
N LYS A 118 8.97 -1.64 1.14
CA LYS A 118 10.25 -0.96 0.93
C LYS A 118 10.11 0.23 -0.01
N GLN A 119 9.40 0.06 -1.13
CA GLN A 119 9.12 1.15 -2.07
C GLN A 119 8.32 2.27 -1.42
N ASN A 120 7.30 1.94 -0.61
CA ASN A 120 6.49 2.92 0.10
C ASN A 120 7.31 3.76 1.08
N ILE A 121 8.26 3.13 1.80
CA ILE A 121 9.18 3.84 2.70
C ILE A 121 10.09 4.79 1.92
N ILE A 122 10.67 4.34 0.81
CA ILE A 122 11.51 5.18 -0.07
C ILE A 122 10.70 6.37 -0.58
N LEU A 123 9.48 6.13 -1.06
CA LEU A 123 8.61 7.18 -1.57
C LEU A 123 8.22 8.19 -0.49
N LYS A 124 7.84 7.73 0.72
CA LYS A 124 7.54 8.60 1.86
C LYS A 124 8.74 9.48 2.24
N ARG A 125 9.96 8.91 2.20
CA ARG A 125 11.19 9.67 2.47
C ARG A 125 11.46 10.71 1.38
N ALA A 126 11.34 10.33 0.11
CA ALA A 126 11.52 11.23 -1.02
C ALA A 126 10.50 12.39 -0.98
N PHE A 127 9.23 12.06 -0.72
CA PHE A 127 8.16 13.05 -0.56
C PHE A 127 8.46 14.03 0.56
N ARG A 128 8.87 13.55 1.75
CA ARG A 128 9.22 14.42 2.87
C ARG A 128 10.37 15.36 2.52
N ILE A 129 11.40 14.86 1.84
CA ILE A 129 12.54 15.71 1.41
C ILE A 129 12.06 16.78 0.43
N GLN A 130 11.27 16.42 -0.58
CA GLN A 130 10.75 17.38 -1.55
C GLN A 130 9.82 18.40 -0.90
N HIS A 131 8.94 17.96 -0.01
CA HIS A 131 8.02 18.82 0.73
C HIS A 131 8.78 19.84 1.59
N ASN A 132 9.79 19.39 2.33
CA ASN A 132 10.63 20.31 3.12
C ASN A 132 11.33 21.34 2.24
N ARG A 133 11.94 20.91 1.13
CA ARG A 133 12.60 21.83 0.18
C ARG A 133 11.62 22.86 -0.36
N LEU A 134 10.42 22.44 -0.74
CA LEU A 134 9.39 23.35 -1.25
C LEU A 134 8.97 24.38 -0.19
N ASN A 135 8.77 23.95 1.05
CA ASN A 135 8.41 24.84 2.15
C ASN A 135 9.55 25.83 2.48
N ASP A 136 10.80 25.38 2.41
CA ASP A 136 11.96 26.25 2.62
C ASP A 136 12.04 27.35 1.54
N TYR A 137 11.80 26.99 0.27
CA TYR A 137 11.72 27.97 -0.83
C TYR A 137 10.57 28.96 -0.63
N ASP A 138 9.39 28.49 -0.25
CA ASP A 138 8.23 29.37 -0.03
C ASP A 138 8.47 30.33 1.14
N ARG A 139 9.06 29.83 2.24
CA ARG A 139 9.49 30.65 3.38
C ARG A 139 10.50 31.72 2.96
N GLN A 140 11.53 31.35 2.20
CA GLN A 140 12.53 32.29 1.73
C GLN A 140 11.92 33.38 0.83
N MET A 141 11.10 32.99 -0.15
CA MET A 141 10.42 33.91 -1.07
C MET A 141 9.46 34.85 -0.34
N SER A 142 8.79 34.36 0.70
CA SER A 142 7.92 35.17 1.56
C SER A 142 8.73 36.19 2.37
N GLN A 143 9.89 35.77 2.89
CA GLN A 143 10.80 36.66 3.62
C GLN A 143 11.39 37.75 2.72
N GLU A 144 11.89 37.40 1.53
CA GLU A 144 12.43 38.35 0.56
C GLU A 144 11.38 39.36 0.10
N ARG A 145 10.15 38.88 -0.21
CA ARG A 145 9.02 39.77 -0.52
C ARG A 145 8.69 40.73 0.61
N SER A 146 8.73 40.25 1.85
CA SER A 146 8.49 41.09 3.03
C SER A 146 9.57 42.16 3.21
N GLN A 147 10.84 41.81 2.98
CA GLN A 147 11.95 42.75 3.04
C GLN A 147 11.86 43.82 1.95
N LEU A 148 11.58 43.42 0.70
CA LEU A 148 11.40 44.36 -0.41
C LEU A 148 10.23 45.31 -0.13
N LYS A 149 9.10 44.78 0.35
CA LYS A 149 7.95 45.60 0.74
C LYS A 149 8.33 46.64 1.80
N GLN A 150 9.05 46.24 2.85
CA GLN A 150 9.50 47.17 3.88
C GLN A 150 10.39 48.30 3.33
N ILE A 151 11.25 47.99 2.36
CA ILE A 151 12.10 49.00 1.70
C ILE A 151 11.24 49.95 0.86
N THR A 152 10.29 49.41 0.10
CA THR A 152 9.34 50.21 -0.69
C THR A 152 8.54 51.15 0.21
N ASP A 153 7.98 50.65 1.31
CA ASP A 153 7.21 51.45 2.26
C ASP A 153 8.06 52.60 2.84
N LYS A 154 9.33 52.34 3.18
CA LYS A 154 10.27 53.37 3.65
C LYS A 154 10.52 54.46 2.61
N TYR A 155 10.73 54.09 1.35
CA TYR A 155 10.94 55.09 0.29
C TYR A 155 9.66 55.87 -0.01
N GLU A 156 8.50 55.22 0.04
CA GLU A 156 7.21 55.89 -0.12
C GLU A 156 6.99 56.96 0.97
N GLU A 157 7.31 56.65 2.23
CA GLU A 157 7.26 57.61 3.33
C GLU A 157 8.23 58.78 3.13
N GLN A 158 9.46 58.52 2.69
CA GLN A 158 10.45 59.57 2.40
C GLN A 158 9.98 60.50 1.29
N ILE A 159 9.38 59.95 0.23
CA ILE A 159 8.82 60.74 -0.88
C ILE A 159 7.69 61.63 -0.35
N LYS A 160 6.73 61.09 0.40
CA LYS A 160 5.63 61.88 1.00
C LYS A 160 6.15 63.00 1.90
N ALA A 161 7.20 62.74 2.69
CA ALA A 161 7.82 63.74 3.54
C ALA A 161 8.50 64.86 2.74
N LEU A 162 9.18 64.52 1.64
CA LEU A 162 9.80 65.51 0.74
C LEU A 162 8.75 66.32 -0.02
N GLU A 163 7.68 65.68 -0.50
CA GLU A 163 6.55 66.35 -1.14
C GLU A 163 5.91 67.37 -0.19
N SER A 164 5.68 67.00 1.07
CA SER A 164 5.18 67.91 2.10
C SER A 164 6.11 69.10 2.33
N LYS A 165 7.42 68.88 2.47
CA LYS A 165 8.41 69.96 2.62
C LYS A 165 8.44 70.88 1.41
N ASN A 166 8.41 70.31 0.21
CA ASN A 166 8.43 71.09 -1.04
C ASN A 166 7.17 71.94 -1.18
N TYR A 167 6.01 71.40 -0.81
CA TYR A 167 4.76 72.16 -0.76
C TYR A 167 4.84 73.36 0.18
N ILE A 168 5.35 73.19 1.40
CA ILE A 168 5.54 74.28 2.38
C ILE A 168 6.49 75.35 1.83
N LEU A 169 7.63 74.95 1.28
CA LEU A 169 8.61 75.87 0.69
C LEU A 169 7.99 76.67 -0.47
N SER A 170 7.28 75.99 -1.37
CA SER A 170 6.59 76.61 -2.51
C SER A 170 5.53 77.62 -2.05
N PHE A 171 4.79 77.29 -1.00
CA PHE A 171 3.80 78.18 -0.40
C PHE A 171 4.45 79.45 0.19
N HIS A 172 5.52 79.30 0.98
CA HIS A 172 6.25 80.45 1.53
C HIS A 172 6.89 81.32 0.45
N LEU A 173 7.42 80.71 -0.61
CA LEU A 173 8.02 81.43 -1.73
C LEU A 173 6.97 82.23 -2.50
N ALA A 174 5.78 81.67 -2.72
CA ALA A 174 4.66 82.40 -3.31
C ALA A 174 4.21 83.58 -2.43
N GLN A 175 4.15 83.38 -1.11
CA GLN A 175 3.81 84.44 -0.15
C GLN A 175 4.86 85.56 -0.15
N ALA A 176 6.16 85.24 -0.12
CA ALA A 176 7.24 86.22 -0.15
C ALA A 176 7.19 87.10 -1.41
N LYS A 177 6.96 86.50 -2.59
CA LYS A 177 6.79 87.24 -3.85
C LYS A 177 5.60 88.19 -3.83
N GLN A 178 4.46 87.77 -3.25
CA GLN A 178 3.29 88.64 -3.10
C GLN A 178 3.54 89.81 -2.14
N HIS A 179 4.38 89.62 -1.13
CA HIS A 179 4.80 90.70 -0.24
C HIS A 179 5.77 91.66 -0.93
N ASP A 180 6.70 91.17 -1.75
CA ASP A 180 7.55 92.03 -2.60
C ASP A 180 6.71 92.85 -3.59
N ASP A 181 5.70 92.28 -4.25
CA ASP A 181 4.80 93.05 -5.14
C ASP A 181 3.93 94.09 -4.40
N ARG A 182 3.66 93.88 -3.10
CA ARG A 182 2.98 94.86 -2.24
C ARG A 182 3.92 95.91 -1.64
N VAL A 183 5.24 95.66 -1.62
CA VAL A 183 6.28 96.54 -1.07
C VAL A 183 7.13 97.17 -2.18
N SER A 184 6.95 96.79 -3.44
CA SER A 184 7.49 97.41 -4.67
C SER A 184 6.92 98.80 -4.97
N GLY A 185 6.70 99.59 -3.92
CA GLY A 185 6.68 101.05 -3.94
C GLY A 185 7.90 101.67 -3.25
N ASN A 186 8.81 100.88 -2.66
CA ASN A 186 9.98 101.46 -1.97
C ASN A 186 11.25 100.64 -2.24
N GLY A 187 11.99 101.06 -3.27
CA GLY A 187 13.31 100.53 -3.60
C GLY A 187 14.27 100.67 -2.43
N ASN A 188 15.14 99.68 -2.25
CA ASN A 188 16.27 99.74 -1.32
C ASN A 188 17.20 100.89 -1.73
N PRO A 189 17.40 101.92 -0.89
CA PRO A 189 18.17 103.10 -1.24
C PRO A 189 19.63 102.98 -0.77
N ASP A 190 20.31 101.85 -0.99
CA ASP A 190 21.76 101.75 -0.68
C ASP A 190 22.41 100.52 -1.32
N ILE A 191 22.60 100.54 -2.64
CA ILE A 191 23.70 99.81 -3.29
C ILE A 191 24.25 100.72 -4.41
N PHE A 192 25.32 101.45 -4.09
CA PHE A 192 26.16 102.13 -5.07
C PHE A 192 27.20 101.13 -5.61
N PHE A 193 27.24 101.02 -6.94
CA PHE A 193 28.27 100.43 -7.82
C PHE A 193 28.70 98.97 -7.60
#